data_AF-A0A645ELF9-F1
#
_entry.id   AF-A0A645ELF9-F1
#
_cell.length_a   1.000
_cell.length_b   1.000
_cell.length_c   1.000
_cell.angle_alpha   90.00
_cell.angle_beta   90.00
_cell.angle_gamma   90.00
#
_symmetry.space_group_name_H-M   'P 1'
#
loop_
_entity.id
_entity.type
_entity.pdbx_description
1 polymer ?
#
loop_
_entity_poly.entity_id
_entity_poly.type
_entity_poly.pdbx_seq_one_letter_code
_entity_poly.pdbx_strand_id
1 'polypeptide(L)' 'MGGENAVLTKARKSFIDGEYQWVAEVTKQVIYANPNNREAKLICADALEQLGYIAESVLGEMNI' A
#
# COMPACT_ATOMS: atom_id res chain seq x y z
N MET A 1 -21.81 -2.20 -7.77
CA MET A 1 -20.72 -3.19 -7.58
C MET A 1 -19.36 -2.59 -7.96
N GLY A 2 -18.98 -1.41 -7.42
CA GLY A 2 -17.78 -0.69 -7.88
C GLY A 2 -16.82 -0.22 -6.78
N GLY A 3 -17.14 -0.46 -5.50
CA GLY A 3 -16.40 0.12 -4.38
C GLY A 3 -14.95 -0.36 -4.32
N GLU A 4 -14.74 -1.67 -4.15
CA GLU A 4 -13.39 -2.23 -4.01
C GLU A 4 -12.54 -2.08 -5.27
N ASN A 5 -13.08 -2.35 -6.46
CA ASN A 5 -12.32 -2.23 -7.71
C ASN A 5 -11.90 -0.78 -8.02
N ALA A 6 -12.75 0.22 -7.72
CA ALA A 6 -12.39 1.62 -7.88
C ALA A 6 -11.28 2.03 -6.89
N VAL A 7 -11.38 1.57 -5.64
CA VAL A 7 -10.34 1.80 -4.62
C VAL A 7 -9.02 1.15 -5.03
N LEU A 8 -9.04 -0.10 -5.50
CA LEU A 8 -7.84 -0.82 -5.96
C LEU A 8 -7.21 -0.17 -7.19
N THR A 9 -8.03 0.36 -8.10
CA THR A 9 -7.54 1.12 -9.26
C THR A 9 -6.82 2.40 -8.84
N LYS A 10 -7.40 3.14 -7.87
CA LYS A 10 -6.74 4.33 -7.33
C LYS A 10 -5.49 3.98 -6.52
N ALA A 11 -5.53 2.90 -5.72
CA ALA A 11 -4.39 2.37 -4.97
C ALA A 11 -3.20 2.06 -5.87
N ARG A 12 -3.42 1.41 -7.02
CA ARG A 12 -2.35 1.20 -8.02
C ARG A 12 -1.73 2.50 -8.52
N LYS A 13 -2.55 3.51 -8.80
CA LYS A 13 -2.05 4.79 -9.29
C LYS A 13 -1.21 5.50 -8.22
N SER A 14 -1.74 5.62 -7.01
CA SER A 14 -1.03 6.20 -5.88
C SER A 14 0.24 5.42 -5.51
N PHE A 15 0.28 4.11 -5.75
CA PHE A 15 1.50 3.31 -5.59
C PHE A 15 2.61 3.74 -6.55
N ILE A 16 2.26 4.00 -7.82
CA ILE A 16 3.18 4.51 -8.83
C ILE A 16 3.63 5.94 -8.47
N ASP A 17 2.73 6.74 -7.90
CA ASP A 17 3.01 8.10 -7.46
C ASP A 17 3.83 8.15 -6.15
N GLY A 18 4.18 6.99 -5.56
CA GLY A 18 5.00 6.89 -4.35
C GLY A 18 4.25 7.10 -3.03
N GLU A 19 2.91 7.17 -3.05
CA GLU A 19 2.07 7.41 -1.88
C GLU A 19 1.83 6.13 -1.06
N TYR A 20 2.90 5.40 -0.72
CA TYR A 20 2.81 4.05 -0.13
C TYR A 20 2.03 4.00 1.19
N GLN A 21 2.10 5.05 2.02
CA GLN A 21 1.32 5.14 3.26
C GLN A 21 -0.20 5.14 2.99
N TRP A 22 -0.62 5.93 2.00
CA TRP A 22 -2.03 6.00 1.62
C TRP A 22 -2.51 4.68 1.02
N VAL A 23 -1.69 4.08 0.15
CA VAL A 23 -1.98 2.78 -0.48
C VAL A 23 -2.18 1.68 0.56
N ALA A 24 -1.29 1.58 1.55
CA ALA A 24 -1.40 0.59 2.62
C ALA A 24 -2.70 0.78 3.43
N GLU A 25 -3.08 2.02 3.73
CA GLU A 25 -4.31 2.29 4.48
C GLU A 25 -5.57 1.92 3.68
N VAL A 26 -5.68 2.34 2.42
CA VAL A 26 -6.91 2.06 1.64
C VAL A 26 -7.06 0.57 1.29
N THR A 27 -5.96 -0.12 1.01
CA THR A 27 -5.99 -1.56 0.73
C THR A 27 -6.29 -2.38 1.98
N LYS A 28 -5.81 -1.96 3.15
CA LYS A 28 -6.19 -2.54 4.45
C LYS A 28 -7.69 -2.44 4.69
N GLN A 29 -8.33 -1.30 4.40
CA GLN A 29 -9.79 -1.16 4.51
C GLN A 29 -10.53 -2.13 3.56
N VAL A 30 -10.04 -2.31 2.34
CA VAL A 30 -10.60 -3.31 1.40
C VAL A 30 -10.45 -4.73 1.92
N ILE A 31 -9.30 -5.07 2.53
CA ILE A 31 -9.07 -6.40 3.13
C ILE A 31 -10.00 -6.63 4.34
N TYR A 32 -10.24 -5.61 5.16
CA TYR A 32 -11.20 -5.72 6.27
C TYR A 32 -12.62 -5.95 5.77
N ALA A 33 -13.03 -5.28 4.69
CA ALA A 33 -14.35 -5.47 4.08
C ALA A 33 -14.47 -6.81 3.33
N ASN A 34 -13.40 -7.24 2.65
CA ASN A 34 -13.33 -8.48 1.89
C ASN A 34 -11.98 -9.18 2.13
N PRO A 35 -11.89 -10.05 3.16
CA PRO A 35 -10.64 -10.73 3.51
C PRO A 35 -10.18 -11.75 2.47
N ASN A 36 -11.01 -12.09 1.48
CA ASN A 36 -10.64 -12.98 0.38
C ASN A 36 -10.09 -12.22 -0.84
N ASN A 37 -10.09 -10.88 -0.82
CA ASN A 37 -9.56 -10.08 -1.91
C ASN A 37 -8.02 -10.17 -1.95
N ARG A 38 -7.51 -11.11 -2.75
CA ARG A 38 -6.08 -11.38 -2.89
C ARG A 38 -5.33 -10.18 -3.49
N GLU A 39 -5.94 -9.47 -4.42
CA GLU A 39 -5.35 -8.29 -5.05
C GLU A 39 -5.07 -7.18 -4.04
N ALA A 40 -6.04 -6.89 -3.15
CA ALA A 40 -5.87 -5.93 -2.06
C ALA A 40 -4.71 -6.32 -1.12
N LYS A 41 -4.59 -7.61 -0.79
CA LYS A 41 -3.48 -8.11 0.05
C LYS A 41 -2.12 -7.93 -0.60
N LEU A 42 -2.02 -8.19 -1.91
CA LEU A 42 -0.77 -8.05 -2.65
C LEU A 42 -0.33 -6.58 -2.67
N ILE A 43 -1.21 -5.66 -3.09
CA ILE A 43 -0.89 -4.23 -3.15
C ILE A 43 -0.54 -3.67 -1.76
N CYS A 44 -1.24 -4.13 -0.70
CA CYS A 44 -0.94 -3.75 0.67
C CYS A 44 0.46 -4.23 1.09
N ALA A 45 0.80 -5.48 0.80
CA ALA A 45 2.11 -6.04 1.12
C ALA A 45 3.24 -5.29 0.39
N ASP A 46 3.09 -5.05 -0.91
CA ASP A 46 4.08 -4.30 -1.70
C ASP A 46 4.27 -2.88 -1.15
N ALA A 47 3.19 -2.20 -0.74
CA ALA A 47 3.26 -0.86 -0.18
C ALA A 47 3.98 -0.84 1.17
N LEU A 48 3.71 -1.83 2.03
CA LEU A 48 4.39 -1.98 3.32
C LEU A 48 5.88 -2.30 3.14
N GLU A 49 6.24 -3.09 2.12
CA GLU A 49 7.64 -3.38 1.79
C GLU A 49 8.38 -2.10 1.37
N GLN A 50 7.79 -1.27 0.51
CA GLN A 50 8.37 0.03 0.13
C GLN A 50 8.55 0.96 1.33
N LEU A 51 7.58 1.00 2.24
CA LEU A 51 7.72 1.75 3.49
C LEU A 51 8.84 1.22 4.38
N GLY A 52 9.05 -0.09 4.40
CA GLY A 52 10.18 -0.74 5.06
C GLY A 52 11.51 -0.26 4.49
N TYR A 53 11.68 -0.32 3.16
CA TYR A 53 12.90 0.16 2.50
C TYR A 53 13.17 1.65 2.77
N ILE A 54 12.14 2.49 2.74
CA ILE A 54 12.28 3.92 3.05
C ILE A 54 12.71 4.10 4.51
N ALA A 55 12.10 3.38 5.45
CA ALA A 55 12.45 3.47 6.86
C ALA A 55 13.90 3.03 7.12
N GLU A 56 14.36 1.95 6.48
CA GLU A 56 15.75 1.48 6.59
C GLU A 56 16.73 2.46 5.93
N SER A 57 16.38 3.02 4.77
CA SER A 57 17.21 4.01 4.09
C SER A 57 17.37 5.28 4.92
N VAL A 58 16.28 5.79 5.50
CA VAL A 58 16.28 6.98 6.37
C VAL A 58 17.13 6.73 7.63
N LEU A 59 17.07 5.53 8.22
CA LEU A 59 17.90 5.18 9.37
C LEU A 59 19.39 5.10 9.03
N GLY A 60 19.74 4.71 7.80
CA GLY A 60 21.13 4.70 7.32
C GLY A 60 21.73 6.10 7.16
N GLU A 61 20.93 7.10 6.81
CA GLU A 61 21.38 8.48 6.59
C GLU A 61 21.54 9.29 7.89
N MET A 62 20.96 8.84 9.01
CA MET A 62 21.07 9.51 10.31
C MET A 62 22.36 9.19 11.10
N ASN A 63 23.31 8.44 10.51
CA ASN A 63 24.54 8.01 11.20
C ASN A 63 25.85 8.44 10.48
N ILE A 64 25.86 9.59 9.82
CA ILE A 64 27.06 10.19 9.19
C ILE A 64 27.21 11.65 9.60
#